data_AF-A0A5A7N4A4-F1
#
_entry.id   AF-A0A5A7N4A4-F1
#
_cell.length_a   1.000
_cell.length_b   1.000
_cell.length_c   1.000
_cell.angle_alpha   90.00
_cell.angle_beta   90.00
_cell.angle_gamma   90.00
#
_symmetry.space_group_name_H-M   'P 1'
#
loop_
_entity.id
_entity.type
_entity.pdbx_description
1 polymer ?
#
loop_
_entity_poly.entity_id
_entity_poly.type
_entity_poly.pdbx_seq_one_letter_code
_entity_poly.pdbx_strand_id
1 'polypeptide(L)'
;MLYLYRRIFFGALLKEDLKALRDLNGREIAIFVPLIAVVLWMGFYPKPFLDVINPSVEALLRAHQVSIAAPIADPLDAQAAEPALDDQ
;
A
#
# COMPACT_ATOMS: atom_id res chain seq x y z
N MET A 1 -10.17 15.48 5.96
CA MET A 1 -10.84 14.39 6.68
C MET A 1 -11.21 14.71 8.14
N LEU A 2 -10.46 15.56 8.86
CA LEU A 2 -10.82 15.98 10.23
C LEU A 2 -12.15 16.73 10.35
N TYR A 3 -12.51 17.54 9.34
CA TYR A 3 -13.80 18.24 9.30
C TYR A 3 -14.99 17.27 9.36
N LEU A 4 -14.90 16.12 8.67
CA LEU A 4 -15.95 15.11 8.64
C LEU A 4 -16.07 14.39 9.99
N TYR A 5 -14.94 13.99 10.60
CA TYR A 5 -14.93 13.42 11.95
C TYR A 5 -15.58 14.39 12.96
N ARG A 6 -15.18 15.66 12.93
CA ARG A 6 -15.75 16.68 13.82
C ARG A 6 -17.25 16.87 13.60
N ARG A 7 -17.70 16.87 12.34
CA ARG A 7 -19.12 17.02 11.97
C ARG A 7 -19.97 15.82 12.39
N ILE A 8 -19.44 14.60 12.27
CA ILE A 8 -20.14 13.35 12.56
C ILE A 8 -20.21 13.08 14.07
N PHE A 9 -19.09 13.22 14.78
CA PHE A 9 -19.03 12.90 16.22
C PHE A 9 -19.55 14.03 17.11
N PHE A 10 -19.35 15.30 16.73
CA PHE A 10 -19.82 16.46 17.51
C PHE A 10 -21.01 17.20 16.88
N GLY A 11 -21.65 16.60 15.87
CA GLY A 11 -22.87 17.13 15.26
C GLY A 11 -24.10 16.92 16.15
N ALA A 12 -25.08 17.81 16.07
CA ALA A 12 -26.33 17.66 16.82
C ALA A 12 -27.12 16.43 16.34
N LEU A 13 -27.55 15.58 17.29
CA LEU A 13 -28.42 14.43 17.05
C LEU A 13 -29.85 14.92 16.78
N LEU A 14 -30.18 15.16 15.52
CA LEU A 14 -31.45 15.78 15.08
C LEU A 14 -32.64 14.81 15.05
N LYS A 15 -32.43 13.49 15.18
CA LYS A 15 -33.48 12.47 15.11
C LYS A 15 -33.52 11.66 16.41
N GLU A 16 -34.71 11.49 16.98
CA GLU A 16 -34.90 10.74 18.24
C GLU A 16 -34.57 9.26 18.09
N ASP A 17 -34.77 8.69 16.90
CA ASP A 17 -34.41 7.29 16.58
C ASP A 17 -32.91 6.98 16.75
N LEU A 18 -32.04 7.99 16.61
CA LEU A 18 -30.59 7.82 16.77
C LEU A 18 -30.17 7.72 18.23
N LYS A 19 -30.98 8.26 19.17
CA LYS A 19 -30.70 8.16 20.62
C LYS A 19 -31.04 6.79 21.19
N ALA A 20 -31.93 6.04 20.51
CA ALA A 20 -32.35 4.70 20.92
C ALA A 20 -31.40 3.59 20.42
N LEU A 21 -30.49 3.91 19.49
CA LEU A 21 -29.44 2.99 19.06
C LEU A 21 -28.45 2.80 20.20
N ARG A 22 -28.40 1.58 20.73
CA ARG A 22 -27.43 1.20 21.75
C ARG A 22 -26.05 1.12 21.10
N ASP A 23 -25.08 1.80 21.72
CA ASP A 23 -23.66 1.73 21.36
C ASP A 23 -23.10 0.30 21.48
N LEU A 24 -21.82 0.16 21.16
CA LEU A 24 -21.11 -1.12 21.10
C LEU A 24 -21.41 -2.04 22.30
N ASN A 25 -21.86 -3.24 21.99
CA ASN A 25 -22.08 -4.27 23.00
C ASN A 25 -20.74 -4.88 23.45
N GLY A 26 -20.64 -5.42 24.67
CA GLY A 26 -19.36 -5.95 25.21
C GLY A 26 -18.71 -7.03 24.33
N ARG A 27 -19.51 -7.82 23.62
CA ARG A 27 -19.03 -8.79 22.62
C ARG A 27 -18.38 -8.13 21.40
N GLU A 28 -18.92 -7.01 20.94
CA GLU A 28 -18.36 -6.27 19.80
C GLU A 28 -17.02 -5.65 20.19
N ILE A 29 -16.94 -5.05 21.38
CA ILE A 29 -15.68 -4.55 21.93
C ILE A 29 -14.64 -5.66 22.01
N ALA A 30 -15.01 -6.86 22.48
CA ALA A 30 -14.09 -7.99 22.54
C ALA A 30 -13.54 -8.43 21.16
N ILE A 31 -14.27 -8.18 20.07
CA ILE A 31 -13.81 -8.44 18.70
C ILE A 31 -12.92 -7.29 18.19
N PHE A 32 -13.22 -6.04 18.56
CA PHE A 32 -12.44 -4.87 18.14
C PHE A 32 -11.12 -4.70 18.91
N VAL A 33 -11.08 -5.06 20.19
CA VAL A 33 -9.89 -4.96 21.04
C VAL A 33 -8.65 -5.65 20.45
N PRO A 34 -8.69 -6.92 19.99
CA PRO A 34 -7.51 -7.55 19.40
C PRO A 34 -7.05 -6.85 18.11
N LEU A 35 -8.00 -6.33 17.31
CA LEU A 35 -7.66 -5.59 16.09
C LEU A 35 -6.91 -4.30 16.42
N ILE A 36 -7.41 -3.53 17.39
CA ILE A 36 -6.76 -2.31 17.87
C ILE A 36 -5.39 -2.63 18.47
N ALA A 37 -5.29 -3.73 19.23
CA ALA A 37 -4.02 -4.16 19.82
C ALA A 37 -2.95 -4.44 18.76
N VAL A 38 -3.30 -5.10 17.64
CA VAL A 38 -2.38 -5.32 16.52
C VAL A 38 -1.97 -4.01 15.85
N VAL A 39 -2.89 -3.07 15.66
CA VAL A 39 -2.59 -1.75 15.08
C VAL A 39 -1.65 -0.95 15.99
N LEU A 40 -1.91 -0.95 17.30
CA LEU A 40 -1.04 -0.28 18.29
C LEU A 40 0.33 -0.94 18.37
N TRP A 41 0.39 -2.28 18.38
CA TRP A 41 1.64 -3.02 18.31
C TRP A 41 2.42 -2.60 17.07
N MET A 42 1.81 -2.67 15.88
CA MET A 42 2.45 -2.30 14.63
C MET A 42 2.94 -0.84 14.64
N GLY A 43 2.18 0.08 15.25
CA GLY A 43 2.59 1.47 15.42
C GLY A 43 3.81 1.65 16.33
N PHE A 44 3.91 0.87 17.42
CA PHE A 44 5.03 0.96 18.35
C PHE A 44 6.27 0.18 17.88
N TYR A 45 6.07 -0.99 17.25
CA TYR A 45 7.12 -1.89 16.78
C TYR A 45 6.79 -2.46 15.39
N PRO A 46 7.06 -1.69 14.31
CA PRO A 46 6.76 -2.12 12.94
C PRO A 46 7.78 -3.12 12.36
N LYS A 47 8.96 -3.28 12.98
CA LYS A 47 10.05 -4.16 12.50
C LYS A 47 9.60 -5.55 12.03
N PRO A 48 8.83 -6.35 12.79
CA PRO A 48 8.46 -7.71 12.38
C PRO A 48 7.63 -7.74 11.10
N PHE A 49 6.90 -6.67 10.80
CA PHE A 49 6.16 -6.54 9.54
C PHE A 49 7.09 -6.12 8.40
N LEU A 50 8.01 -5.18 8.67
CA LEU A 50 9.00 -4.73 7.69
C LEU A 50 9.99 -5.82 7.30
N ASP A 51 10.45 -6.65 8.23
CA ASP A 51 11.40 -7.73 7.98
C ASP A 51 10.87 -8.75 6.96
N VAL A 52 9.54 -8.94 6.89
CA VAL A 52 8.88 -9.80 5.90
C VAL A 52 8.81 -9.14 4.53
N ILE A 53 8.67 -7.81 4.46
CA ILE A 53 8.45 -7.06 3.21
C ILE A 53 9.78 -6.65 2.55
N ASN A 54 10.78 -6.29 3.36
CA ASN A 54 12.09 -5.82 2.93
C ASN A 54 12.77 -6.69 1.85
N PRO A 55 12.82 -8.04 1.94
CA PRO A 55 13.50 -8.84 0.92
C PRO A 55 12.85 -8.74 -0.47
N SER A 56 11.52 -8.65 -0.52
CA SER A 56 10.80 -8.46 -1.79
C SER A 56 11.09 -7.08 -2.38
N VAL A 57 11.13 -6.04 -1.54
CA VAL A 57 11.46 -4.68 -1.97
C VAL A 57 12.91 -4.59 -2.47
N GLU A 58 13.86 -5.22 -1.78
CA GLU A 58 15.26 -5.28 -2.22
C GLU A 58 15.45 -6.02 -3.54
N ALA A 59 14.70 -7.11 -3.77
CA ALA A 59 14.72 -7.83 -5.04
C ALA A 59 14.19 -6.95 -6.18
N LEU A 60 13.10 -6.21 -5.94
CA LEU A 60 12.54 -5.25 -6.89
C LEU A 60 13.50 -4.11 -7.19
N LEU A 61 14.15 -3.53 -6.17
CA LEU A 61 15.16 -2.48 -6.37
C LEU A 61 16.35 -2.98 -7.18
N ARG A 62 16.86 -4.20 -6.90
CA ARG A 62 17.96 -4.80 -7.66
C ARG A 62 17.59 -5.01 -9.12
N ALA A 63 16.43 -5.61 -9.38
CA ALA A 63 15.94 -5.81 -10.75
C ALA A 63 15.82 -4.48 -11.51
N HIS A 64 15.29 -3.44 -10.85
CA HIS A 64 15.17 -2.11 -11.42
C HIS A 64 16.53 -1.45 -11.72
N GLN A 65 17.51 -1.58 -10.81
CA GLN A 65 18.86 -1.06 -11.04
C GLN A 65 19.55 -1.76 -12.22
N VAL A 66 19.39 -3.07 -12.36
CA VAL A 66 19.91 -3.83 -13.51
C VAL A 66 19.27 -3.37 -14.82
N SER A 67 17.96 -3.10 -14.84
CA SER A 67 17.29 -2.62 -16.06
C SER A 67 17.70 -1.20 -16.49
N ILE A 68 18.09 -0.33 -15.55
CA ILE A 68 18.57 1.02 -15.87
C ILE A 68 20.05 1.01 -16.23
N ALA A 69 20.85 0.12 -15.63
CA ALA A 69 22.28 -0.01 -15.91
C ALA A 69 22.56 -0.84 -17.18
N ALA A 70 21.62 -1.68 -17.61
CA ALA A 70 21.68 -2.31 -18.92
C ALA A 70 21.68 -1.18 -19.98
N PRO A 71 22.67 -1.15 -20.90
CA PRO A 71 22.57 -0.27 -22.04
C PRO A 71 21.22 -0.54 -22.69
N ILE A 72 20.45 0.51 -22.96
CA ILE A 72 19.31 0.40 -23.86
C ILE A 72 19.93 -0.09 -25.16
N ALA A 73 19.84 -1.39 -25.44
CA ALA A 73 20.15 -1.93 -26.74
C ALA A 73 19.10 -1.32 -27.65
N ASP A 74 19.50 -0.28 -28.37
CA ASP A 74 18.63 0.44 -29.27
C ASP A 74 18.13 -0.59 -30.31
N PRO A 75 16.81 -0.78 -30.50
CA PRO A 75 16.31 -1.67 -31.54
C PRO A 75 16.83 -1.31 -32.94
N LEU A 76 17.34 -0.08 -33.10
CA LEU A 76 17.98 0.41 -34.32
C LEU A 76 19.32 -0.29 -34.64
N ASP A 77 20.04 -0.82 -33.63
CA ASP A 77 21.28 -1.58 -33.85
C ASP A 77 21.01 -3.00 -34.38
N ALA A 78 19.83 -3.55 -34.08
CA ALA A 78 19.39 -4.86 -34.56
C ALA A 78 18.82 -4.81 -35.99
N GLN A 79 18.27 -3.67 -36.41
CA GLN A 79 17.75 -3.47 -37.77
C GLN A 79 18.85 -3.08 -38.78
N ALA A 80 20.01 -2.59 -38.33
CA ALA A 80 21.17 -2.31 -39.19
C ALA A 80 21.87 -3.60 -39.70
N ALA A 81 21.50 -4.77 -39.19
CA ALA A 81 21.96 -6.07 -39.65
C ALA A 81 20.97 -6.74 -40.62
N GLU A 82 20.12 -5.96 -41.32
CA GLU A 82 19.58 -6.44 -42.59
C GLU A 82 20.72 -6.56 -43.59
N PRO A 83 20.97 -7.73 -44.20
CA PRO A 83 21.90 -7.84 -45.29
C PRO A 83 21.25 -7.14 -46.48
N ALA A 84 21.57 -5.86 -46.65
CA ALA A 84 21.40 -5.19 -47.92
C ALA A 84 22.16 -6.03 -48.96
N LEU A 85 21.37 -6.67 -49.82
CA LEU A 85 21.81 -7.29 -51.06
C LEU A 85 22.54 -6.24 -51.92
N ASP A 86 23.44 -6.73 -52.78
CA ASP A 86 24.08 -6.09 -53.95
C ASP A 86 25.31 -5.18 -53.73
N ASP A 87 26.48 -5.74 -54.06
CA ASP A 87 27.40 -5.24 -55.13
C ASP A 87 28.83 -5.80 -54.97
N GLN A 88 29.01 -7.10 -55.28
CA GLN A 88 30.19 -7.67 -55.97
C GLN A 88 29.99 -9.15 -56.34
#